data_AF-A0A661B1I2-F1
#
_entry.id   AF-A0A661B1I2-F1
#
_cell.length_a   1.000
_cell.length_b   1.000
_cell.length_c   1.000
_cell.angle_alpha   90.00
_cell.angle_beta   90.00
_cell.angle_gamma   90.00
#
_symmetry.space_group_name_H-M   'P 1'
#
loop_
_entity.id
_entity.type
_entity.pdbx_description
1 polymer ?
#
loop_
_entity_poly.entity_id
_entity_poly.type
_entity_poly.pdbx_seq_one_letter_code
_entity_poly.pdbx_strand_id
1 'polypeptide(L)' 'NEILKKYRIIGLRRRGIDLTCVNNEVISSVEILNNPLIELSSTEIRKRIINGKSVRYMVSERVWDFIFSNKVYKK' A
#
# COMPACT_ATOMS: atom_id res chain seq x y z
N ASN A 1 14.89 10.04 -14.13
CA ASN A 1 15.30 10.85 -12.96
C ASN A 1 14.65 12.23 -12.86
N GLU A 2 13.72 12.65 -13.72
CA GLU A 2 13.08 13.97 -13.55
C GLU A 2 12.27 14.10 -12.25
N ILE A 3 11.56 13.05 -11.85
CA ILE A 3 10.76 13.02 -10.62
C ILE A 3 11.66 13.24 -9.40
N LEU A 4 12.80 12.54 -9.34
CA LEU A 4 13.78 12.66 -8.24
C LEU A 4 14.40 14.07 -8.15
N LYS A 5 14.49 14.79 -9.27
CA LYS A 5 15.04 16.15 -9.30
C LYS A 5 14.00 17.23 -8.93
N LYS A 6 12.73 16.99 -9.24
CA LYS A 6 11.65 17.99 -9.09
C LYS A 6 10.93 17.91 -7.74
N TYR A 7 10.96 16.75 -7.08
CA TYR A 7 10.15 16.50 -5.89
C TYR A 7 10.96 15.84 -4.78
N ARG A 8 10.59 16.16 -3.53
CA ARG A 8 11.00 15.38 -2.36
C ARG A 8 10.24 14.06 -2.37
N ILE A 9 10.97 12.95 -2.37
CA ILE A 9 10.39 11.61 -2.37
C ILE A 9 10.55 10.99 -0.99
N ILE A 10 9.44 10.49 -0.45
CA ILE A 10 9.39 9.80 0.83
C ILE A 10 9.05 8.33 0.57
N GLY A 11 9.95 7.44 0.98
CA GLY A 11 9.75 6.00 0.90
C GLY A 11 9.29 5.44 2.25
N LEU A 12 8.22 4.64 2.23
CA LEU A 12 7.78 3.87 3.38
C LEU A 12 8.30 2.44 3.28
N ARG A 13 8.80 1.90 4.38
CA ARG A 13 9.33 0.54 4.40
C ARG A 13 8.17 -0.47 4.44
N ARG A 14 8.32 -1.53 3.65
CA ARG A 14 7.49 -2.74 3.69
C ARG A 14 8.34 -3.91 4.18
N ARG A 15 7.74 -4.81 4.95
CA ARG A 15 8.42 -6.03 5.41
C ARG A 15 8.85 -6.88 4.22
N GLY A 16 10.03 -7.49 4.32
CA GLY A 16 10.59 -8.37 3.28
C GLY A 16 11.21 -7.66 2.08
N ILE A 17 11.32 -6.32 2.10
CA ILE A 17 12.08 -5.58 1.10
C ILE A 17 13.50 -5.34 1.59
N ASP A 18 14.46 -5.83 0.82
CA ASP A 18 15.86 -5.47 0.95
C ASP A 18 16.14 -4.21 0.13
N LEU A 19 16.77 -3.20 0.73
CA LEU A 19 17.16 -1.98 0.02
C LEU A 19 18.46 -2.16 -0.75
N THR A 20 19.25 -3.20 -0.46
CA THR A 20 20.52 -3.44 -1.17
C THR A 20 20.34 -3.73 -2.66
N CYS A 21 19.15 -4.17 -3.08
CA CYS A 21 18.82 -4.42 -4.47
C CYS A 21 18.29 -3.18 -5.23
N VAL A 22 18.18 -2.03 -4.55
CA VAL A 22 17.74 -0.77 -5.16
C VAL A 22 18.96 0.01 -5.66
N ASN A 23 18.82 0.69 -6.80
CA ASN A 23 19.89 1.54 -7.33
C ASN A 23 20.28 2.65 -6.33
N ASN A 24 21.58 2.77 -6.04
CA ASN A 24 22.13 3.75 -5.11
C ASN A 24 21.72 5.20 -5.41
N GLU A 25 21.61 5.60 -6.67
CA GLU A 25 21.16 6.96 -7.06
C GLU A 25 19.73 7.24 -6.60
N VAL A 26 18.88 6.20 -6.59
CA VAL A 26 17.51 6.30 -6.11
C VAL A 26 17.48 6.34 -4.59
N ILE A 27 18.22 5.46 -3.92
CA ILE A 27 18.27 5.41 -2.45
C ILE A 27 18.76 6.75 -1.88
N SER A 28 19.79 7.35 -2.47
CA SER A 28 20.33 8.62 -2.00
C SER A 28 19.39 9.81 -2.20
N SER A 29 18.43 9.70 -3.13
CA SER A 29 17.47 10.76 -3.47
C SER A 29 16.12 10.58 -2.76
N VAL A 30 15.95 9.52 -1.95
CA VAL A 30 14.68 9.18 -1.29
C VAL A 30 14.86 9.16 0.23
N GLU A 31 13.99 9.86 0.95
CA GLU A 31 13.94 9.81 2.40
C GLU A 31 13.14 8.59 2.86
N ILE A 32 13.83 7.61 3.45
CA ILE A 32 13.18 6.41 3.99
C ILE A 32 12.75 6.68 5.43
N LEU A 33 11.44 6.65 5.68
CA LEU A 33 10.89 6.83 7.02
C LEU A 33 10.89 5.53 7.82
N ASN A 34 11.08 5.68 9.13
CA ASN A 34 10.83 4.59 10.07
C ASN A 34 9.33 4.60 10.45
N ASN A 35 8.53 3.86 9.68
CA ASN A 35 7.09 3.73 9.89
C ASN A 35 6.72 2.34 10.43
N PRO A 36 5.56 2.20 11.12
CA PRO A 36 4.99 0.89 11.42
C PRO A 36 4.84 0.04 10.15
N LEU A 37 5.25 -1.22 10.22
CA LEU A 37 5.14 -2.16 9.12
C LEU A 37 3.68 -2.64 9.00
N ILE A 38 2.96 -2.10 8.03
CA ILE A 38 1.59 -2.51 7.72
C ILE A 38 1.62 -3.44 6.51
N GLU A 39 1.25 -4.70 6.73
CA GLU A 39 1.11 -5.70 5.66
C GLU A 39 -0.33 -5.75 5.15
N LEU A 40 -0.72 -4.68 4.47
CA LEU A 40 -1.99 -4.59 3.80
C LEU A 40 -1.77 -4.34 2.30
N SER A 41 -2.62 -4.92 1.47
CA SER A 41 -2.63 -4.63 0.03
C SER A 41 -4.04 -4.66 -0.51
N SER A 42 -4.32 -3.84 -1.53
CA SER A 42 -5.60 -3.87 -2.22
C SER A 42 -5.87 -5.22 -2.88
N THR A 43 -4.82 -5.93 -3.32
CA THR A 43 -4.95 -7.28 -3.88
C THR A 43 -5.50 -8.25 -2.85
N GLU A 44 -5.00 -8.23 -1.62
CA GLU A 44 -5.51 -9.06 -0.53
C GLU A 44 -6.96 -8.68 -0.16
N ILE A 45 -7.25 -7.37 -0.04
CA ILE A 45 -8.61 -6.88 0.24
C ILE A 45 -9.60 -7.39 -0.82
N ARG A 46 -9.30 -7.22 -2.11
CA ARG A 46 -10.17 -7.67 -3.21
C ARG A 46 -10.36 -9.19 -3.18
N LYS A 47 -9.28 -9.96 -2.98
CA LYS A 47 -9.35 -11.42 -2.87
C LYS A 47 -10.25 -11.85 -1.71
N ARG A 48 -10.16 -11.21 -0.54
CA ARG A 48 -11.02 -11.51 0.61
C ARG A 48 -12.49 -11.26 0.29
N ILE A 49 -12.81 -10.11 -0.30
CA ILE A 49 -14.20 -9.75 -0.65
C ILE A 49 -14.80 -10.75 -1.64
N ILE A 50 -14.05 -11.11 -2.70
CA ILE A 50 -14.48 -12.11 -3.69
C ILE A 50 -14.75 -13.47 -3.03
N ASN A 51 -13.95 -13.84 -2.03
CA ASN A 51 -14.10 -15.08 -1.26
C ASN A 51 -15.10 -14.96 -0.09
N GLY A 52 -15.93 -13.91 -0.05
CA GLY A 52 -16.93 -13.71 1.00
C GLY A 52 -16.36 -13.43 2.40
N LYS A 53 -15.07 -13.12 2.50
CA LYS A 53 -14.40 -12.82 3.79
C LYS A 53 -14.56 -11.34 4.13
N SER A 54 -14.78 -11.06 5.40
CA SER A 54 -14.81 -9.68 5.90
C SER A 54 -13.46 -8.98 5.72
N VAL A 55 -13.53 -7.69 5.38
CA VAL A 55 -12.41 -6.74 5.37
C VAL A 55 -12.65 -5.56 6.32
N ARG A 56 -13.58 -5.72 7.28
CA ARG A 56 -13.78 -4.75 8.36
C ARG A 56 -12.45 -4.55 9.10
N TYR A 57 -12.12 -3.30 9.42
CA TYR A 57 -10.83 -2.85 9.99
C TYR A 57 -9.62 -2.90 9.04
N MET A 58 -9.72 -3.52 7.86
CA MET A 58 -8.68 -3.41 6.82
C MET A 58 -8.84 -2.13 5.98
N VAL A 59 -9.99 -1.49 6.07
CA VAL A 59 -10.30 -0.21 5.43
C VAL A 59 -11.03 0.67 6.45
N SER A 60 -11.12 1.97 6.17
CA SER A 60 -11.95 2.86 6.98
C SER A 60 -13.42 2.45 6.89
N GLU A 61 -14.20 2.78 7.91
CA GLU A 61 -15.64 2.45 7.98
C GLU A 61 -16.40 2.94 6.76
N ARG A 62 -16.19 4.19 6.35
CA ARG A 62 -16.82 4.77 5.13
C ARG A 62 -16.50 3.98 3.87
N VAL A 63 -15.28 3.45 3.74
CA VAL A 63 -14.89 2.64 2.58
C VAL A 63 -15.52 1.25 2.65
N TRP A 64 -15.60 0.66 3.86
CA TRP A 64 -16.32 -0.60 4.08
C TRP A 64 -17.79 -0.48 3.66
N ASP A 65 -18.48 0.57 4.12
CA ASP A 65 -19.89 0.83 3.79
C ASP A 65 -20.08 1.02 2.28
N PHE A 66 -19.18 1.78 1.64
CA PHE A 66 -19.21 1.97 0.19
C PHE A 66 -19.06 0.66 -0.57
N ILE A 67 -18.08 -0.17 -0.20
CA ILE A 67 -17.83 -1.48 -0.83
C ILE A 67 -19.06 -2.39 -0.68
N PHE A 68 -19.66 -2.43 0.52
CA PHE A 68 -20.78 -3.32 0.80
C PHE A 68 -22.07 -2.87 0.10
N SER A 69 -22.44 -1.60 0.22
CA SER A 69 -23.67 -1.04 -0.36
C SER A 69 -23.65 -1.09 -1.89
N ASN A 70 -22.49 -0.86 -2.51
CA ASN A 70 -22.35 -0.86 -3.97
C ASN A 70 -21.90 -2.23 -4.53
N LYS A 71 -21.78 -3.26 -3.67
CA LYS A 71 -21.29 -4.60 -4.05
C LYS A 71 -19.97 -4.56 -4.84
N VAL A 72 -19.09 -3.61 -4.53
CA VAL A 72 -17.81 -3.45 -5.21
C VAL A 72 -16.98 -4.72 -5.03
N TYR A 73 -16.37 -5.19 -6.11
CA TYR A 73 -15.59 -6.44 -6.17
C TYR A 73 -16.39 -7.75 -6.04
N LYS A 74 -17.71 -7.72 -5.79
CA LYS A 74 -18.55 -8.92 -5.95
C LYS A 74 -18.81 -9.12 -7.45
N LYS A 75 -18.48 -10.31 -7.95
CA LYS A 75 -18.93 -10.76 -9.26
C LYS A 75 -20.35 -11.30 -9.17
#